data_AF-A0A316AJ00-F1
#
_entry.id   AF-A0A316AJ00-F1
#
_cell.length_a   1.000
_cell.length_b   1.000
_cell.length_c   1.000
_cell.angle_alpha   90.00
_cell.angle_beta   90.00
_cell.angle_gamma   90.00
#
_symmetry.space_group_name_H-M   'P 1'
#
loop_
_entity.id
_entity.type
_entity.pdbx_description
1 polymer ?
#
loop_
_entity_poly.entity_id
_entity_poly.type
_entity_poly.pdbx_seq_one_letter_code
_entity_poly.pdbx_strand_id
1 'polypeptide(L)'
;MKLFFSALVLLIGLSTVSFAQKGVLKFKEETHKFGKVPQGTPVTHEFTFTNTGSDPVVISNVTVSCGCTTPVWSKEPVLPGKTGTVKATYNAAAAGAFNKPVTVFSNTEGGSITLMLSGEVVAKK
;
A
#
# COMPACT_ATOMS: atom_id res chain seq x y z
N MET A 1 -6.58 45.19 -56.09
CA MET A 1 -6.34 45.98 -54.86
C MET A 1 -7.51 45.74 -53.91
N LYS A 2 -7.22 45.41 -52.64
CA LYS A 2 -8.12 44.96 -51.54
C LYS A 2 -8.48 43.47 -51.58
N LEU A 3 -7.63 42.56 -51.09
CA LEU A 3 -7.41 42.18 -49.67
C LEU A 3 -8.71 42.02 -48.90
N PHE A 4 -9.15 40.78 -48.67
CA PHE A 4 -9.60 40.30 -47.36
C PHE A 4 -9.31 38.80 -47.24
N PHE A 5 -8.24 38.51 -46.50
CA PHE A 5 -7.95 37.21 -45.91
C PHE A 5 -9.14 36.76 -45.06
N SER A 6 -9.73 35.62 -45.37
CA SER A 6 -10.51 34.88 -44.38
C SER A 6 -9.94 33.48 -44.29
N ALA A 7 -8.85 33.39 -43.52
CA ALA A 7 -8.33 32.12 -43.05
C ALA A 7 -9.38 31.52 -42.12
N LEU A 8 -10.13 30.54 -42.62
CA LEU A 8 -10.97 29.68 -41.80
C LEU A 8 -10.02 28.81 -40.97
N VAL A 9 -9.60 29.33 -39.82
CA VAL A 9 -8.82 28.61 -38.82
C VAL A 9 -9.68 27.45 -38.33
N LEU A 10 -9.31 26.25 -38.76
CA LEU A 10 -9.82 24.99 -38.29
C LEU A 10 -9.46 24.85 -36.80
N LEU A 11 -10.34 25.31 -35.91
CA LEU A 11 -10.27 24.98 -34.48
C LEU A 11 -10.54 23.47 -34.31
N ILE A 12 -9.50 22.67 -34.49
CA ILE A 12 -9.49 21.30 -33.96
C ILE A 12 -9.40 21.48 -32.44
N GLY A 13 -10.55 21.34 -31.78
CA GLY A 13 -10.61 21.29 -30.32
C GLY A 13 -9.68 20.18 -29.83
N LEU A 14 -8.60 20.57 -29.17
CA LEU A 14 -7.80 19.67 -28.34
C LEU A 14 -8.72 19.26 -27.18
N SER A 15 -9.42 18.14 -27.36
CA SER A 15 -10.06 17.43 -26.26
C SER A 15 -8.94 16.99 -25.33
N THR A 16 -8.64 17.78 -24.30
CA THR A 16 -7.75 17.34 -23.23
C THR A 16 -8.46 16.20 -22.52
N VAL A 17 -8.10 14.97 -22.89
CA VAL A 17 -8.41 13.78 -22.10
C VAL A 17 -7.68 13.95 -20.77
N SER A 18 -8.39 14.48 -19.77
CA SER A 18 -7.96 14.40 -18.38
C SER A 18 -7.96 12.94 -18.00
N PHE A 19 -6.82 12.26 -18.11
CA PHE A 19 -6.58 11.05 -17.35
C PHE A 19 -6.63 11.47 -15.89
N ALA A 20 -7.61 10.98 -15.14
CA ALA A 20 -7.68 11.20 -13.70
C ALA A 20 -6.37 10.67 -13.10
N GLN A 21 -5.52 11.62 -12.72
CA GLN A 21 -4.27 11.35 -12.03
C GLN A 21 -4.64 10.66 -10.69
N LYS A 22 -3.95 9.57 -10.32
CA LYS A 22 -4.33 8.77 -9.15
C LYS A 22 -3.13 8.17 -8.46
N GLY A 23 -3.19 8.09 -7.13
CA GLY A 23 -2.20 7.39 -6.33
C GLY A 23 -2.29 5.88 -6.54
N VAL A 24 -1.14 5.21 -6.62
CA VAL A 24 -1.05 3.74 -6.79
C VAL A 24 -0.04 3.16 -5.82
N LEU A 25 -0.51 2.31 -4.91
CA LEU A 25 0.35 1.57 -3.98
C LEU A 25 0.91 0.32 -4.65
N LYS A 26 2.24 0.25 -4.77
CA LYS A 26 2.93 -0.98 -5.17
C LYS A 26 3.85 -1.46 -4.07
N PHE A 27 3.46 -2.54 -3.39
CA PHE A 27 4.29 -3.19 -2.39
C PHE A 27 5.42 -3.99 -3.04
N LYS A 28 6.59 -4.04 -2.39
CA LYS A 28 7.69 -4.92 -2.81
C LYS A 28 7.31 -6.40 -2.67
N GLU A 29 6.54 -6.69 -1.65
CA GLU A 29 5.99 -8.00 -1.34
C GLU A 29 4.70 -7.81 -0.52
N GLU A 30 3.77 -8.75 -0.65
CA GLU A 30 2.50 -8.72 0.09
C GLU A 30 2.41 -9.85 1.13
N THR A 31 3.40 -10.74 1.18
CA THR A 31 3.42 -11.87 2.12
C THR A 31 4.82 -12.09 2.66
N HIS A 32 4.92 -12.18 3.98
CA HIS A 32 6.14 -12.57 4.68
C HIS A 32 5.94 -13.88 5.45
N LYS A 33 6.94 -14.77 5.38
CA LYS A 33 6.94 -16.08 6.03
C LYS A 33 8.11 -16.15 7.02
N PHE A 34 7.81 -16.16 8.32
CA PHE A 34 8.82 -16.22 9.38
C PHE A 34 9.40 -17.63 9.59
N GLY A 35 8.77 -18.67 9.02
CA GLY A 35 9.12 -20.05 9.34
C GLY A 35 8.77 -20.37 10.79
N LYS A 36 9.73 -20.90 11.56
CA LYS A 36 9.54 -21.26 12.97
C LYS A 36 9.90 -20.09 13.88
N VAL A 37 8.96 -19.72 14.74
CA VAL A 37 9.08 -18.63 15.71
C VAL A 37 8.99 -19.20 17.13
N PRO A 38 9.93 -18.90 18.05
CA PRO A 38 9.81 -19.35 19.42
C PRO A 38 8.61 -18.71 20.14
N GLN A 39 7.86 -19.50 20.90
CA GLN A 39 6.70 -19.00 21.65
C GLN A 39 7.07 -17.84 22.59
N GLY A 40 6.19 -16.83 22.60
CA GLY A 40 6.34 -15.61 23.39
C GLY A 40 7.44 -14.68 22.88
N THR A 41 7.99 -14.91 21.69
CA THR A 41 9.00 -14.04 21.07
C THR A 41 8.35 -13.26 19.94
N PRO A 42 8.09 -11.95 20.12
CA PRO A 42 7.50 -11.15 19.07
C PRO A 42 8.36 -11.13 17.82
N VAL A 43 7.72 -11.20 16.66
CA VAL A 43 8.36 -11.08 15.35
C VAL A 43 7.74 -9.94 14.58
N THR A 44 8.56 -9.25 13.81
CA THR A 44 8.14 -8.04 13.10
C THR A 44 8.62 -8.09 11.67
N HIS A 45 7.75 -7.69 10.75
CA HIS A 45 8.11 -7.46 9.36
C HIS A 45 7.69 -6.07 8.90
N GLU A 46 8.47 -5.48 8.00
CA GLU A 46 8.19 -4.19 7.40
C GLU A 46 7.96 -4.34 5.90
N PHE A 47 6.74 -4.07 5.47
CA PHE A 47 6.35 -4.04 4.08
C PHE A 47 6.60 -2.65 3.52
N THR A 48 7.58 -2.53 2.62
CA THR A 48 7.82 -1.28 1.88
C THR A 48 6.92 -1.24 0.63
N PHE A 49 6.31 -0.09 0.40
CA PHE A 49 5.63 0.21 -0.86
C PHE A 49 6.23 1.44 -1.53
N THR A 50 5.99 1.56 -2.84
CA THR A 50 6.26 2.76 -3.62
C THR A 50 4.94 3.31 -4.15
N ASN A 51 4.76 4.62 -4.08
CA ASN A 51 3.70 5.29 -4.84
C ASN A 51 4.12 5.35 -6.32
N THR A 52 3.57 4.46 -7.13
CA THR A 52 3.84 4.40 -8.58
C THR A 52 2.84 5.20 -9.41
N GLY A 53 1.87 5.81 -8.73
CA GLY A 53 0.92 6.72 -9.33
C GLY A 53 1.47 8.12 -9.41
N SER A 54 0.57 9.05 -9.68
CA SER A 54 0.90 10.43 -10.00
C SER A 54 0.29 11.44 -9.02
N ASP A 55 -0.57 10.98 -8.10
CA ASP A 55 -1.05 11.75 -6.95
C ASP A 55 -0.49 11.24 -5.61
N PRO A 56 -0.42 12.07 -4.56
CA PRO A 56 -0.04 11.62 -3.22
C PRO A 56 -0.94 10.50 -2.69
N VAL A 57 -0.32 9.52 -2.04
CA VAL A 57 -1.03 8.42 -1.38
C VAL A 57 -1.07 8.62 0.11
N VAL A 58 -2.24 8.44 0.71
CA VAL A 58 -2.45 8.48 2.16
C VAL A 58 -3.01 7.14 2.61
N ILE A 59 -2.35 6.52 3.60
CA ILE A 59 -2.90 5.34 4.29
C ILE A 59 -3.82 5.85 5.40
N SER A 60 -5.13 5.67 5.20
CA SER A 60 -6.15 6.11 6.15
C SER A 60 -6.24 5.21 7.37
N ASN A 61 -6.03 3.90 7.18
CA ASN A 61 -6.09 2.93 8.27
C ASN A 61 -5.32 1.65 7.95
N VAL A 62 -4.91 0.92 8.99
CA VAL A 62 -4.40 -0.44 8.88
C VAL A 62 -5.10 -1.32 9.92
N THR A 63 -5.83 -2.33 9.46
CA THR A 63 -6.57 -3.23 10.34
C THR A 63 -5.92 -4.61 10.42
N VAL A 64 -6.15 -5.28 11.55
CA VAL A 64 -5.64 -6.63 11.85
C VAL A 64 -6.79 -7.49 12.38
N SER A 65 -6.68 -8.81 12.22
CA SER A 65 -7.74 -9.74 12.64
C SER A 65 -7.82 -10.01 14.14
N CYS A 66 -6.75 -9.75 14.89
CA CYS A 66 -6.64 -9.99 16.34
C CYS A 66 -5.79 -8.89 16.98
N GLY A 67 -5.98 -8.64 18.28
CA GLY A 67 -5.06 -7.82 19.09
C GLY A 67 -3.65 -8.44 19.26
N CYS A 68 -3.42 -9.63 18.70
CA CYS A 68 -2.13 -10.30 18.71
C CYS A 68 -1.14 -9.76 17.66
N THR A 69 -1.59 -8.87 16.77
CA THR A 69 -0.77 -8.19 15.76
C THR A 69 -0.89 -6.68 15.92
N THR A 70 0.23 -5.96 15.90
CA THR A 70 0.25 -4.50 16.05
C THR A 70 0.82 -3.85 14.78
N PRO A 71 0.01 -3.05 14.05
CA PRO A 71 0.47 -2.33 12.87
C PRO A 71 1.06 -0.94 13.21
N VAL A 72 2.08 -0.52 12.46
CA VAL A 72 2.64 0.84 12.42
C VAL A 72 2.87 1.19 10.95
N TRP A 73 2.53 2.40 10.51
CA TRP A 73 2.62 2.76 9.10
C TRP A 73 2.94 4.23 8.88
N SER A 74 3.39 4.56 7.67
CA SER A 74 3.59 5.95 7.22
C SER A 74 2.31 6.76 7.33
N LYS A 75 2.31 7.81 8.15
CA LYS A 75 1.15 8.69 8.39
C LYS A 75 1.10 9.89 7.45
N GLU A 76 2.25 10.29 6.93
CA GLU A 76 2.36 11.39 5.99
C GLU A 76 1.98 10.94 4.57
N PRO A 77 1.44 11.84 3.73
CA PRO A 77 1.23 11.56 2.33
C PRO A 77 2.51 11.15 1.61
N VAL A 78 2.48 10.00 0.94
CA VAL A 78 3.59 9.47 0.15
C VAL A 78 3.47 10.01 -1.28
N LEU A 79 4.37 10.92 -1.64
CA LEU A 79 4.40 11.56 -2.96
C LEU A 79 4.74 10.56 -4.09
N PRO A 80 4.40 10.88 -5.36
CA PRO A 80 4.78 10.09 -6.53
C PRO A 80 6.26 9.73 -6.54
N GLY A 81 6.55 8.46 -6.83
CA GLY A 81 7.91 7.89 -6.85
C GLY A 81 8.57 7.73 -5.47
N LYS A 82 7.90 8.12 -4.38
CA LYS A 82 8.41 7.95 -3.01
C LYS A 82 7.91 6.66 -2.38
N THR A 83 8.62 6.24 -1.35
CA THR A 83 8.34 5.01 -0.60
C THR A 83 7.72 5.31 0.75
N GLY A 84 6.80 4.44 1.17
CA GLY A 84 6.31 4.37 2.54
C GLY A 84 6.37 2.95 3.07
N THR A 85 5.99 2.77 4.33
CA THR A 85 6.10 1.49 5.02
C THR A 85 4.85 1.15 5.82
N VAL A 86 4.59 -0.16 5.93
CA VAL A 86 3.63 -0.78 6.84
C VAL A 86 4.36 -1.87 7.60
N LYS A 87 4.60 -1.65 8.89
CA LYS A 87 5.25 -2.57 9.81
C LYS A 87 4.19 -3.31 10.62
N ALA A 88 4.32 -4.61 10.76
CA ALA A 88 3.40 -5.45 11.53
C ALA A 88 4.18 -6.36 12.48
N THR A 89 3.86 -6.27 13.76
CA THR A 89 4.47 -7.08 14.83
C THR A 89 3.47 -8.11 15.33
N TYR A 90 3.78 -9.40 15.23
CA TYR A 90 3.01 -10.49 15.80
C TYR A 90 3.63 -10.95 17.13
N ASN A 91 2.83 -11.07 18.19
CA ASN A 91 3.33 -11.36 19.55
C ASN A 91 3.76 -12.83 19.79
N ALA A 92 3.38 -13.76 18.90
CA ALA A 92 3.66 -15.18 19.01
C ALA A 92 3.28 -15.83 20.37
N ALA A 93 2.19 -15.37 21.01
CA ALA A 93 1.80 -15.86 22.34
C ALA A 93 1.28 -17.31 22.33
N ALA A 94 0.56 -17.70 21.29
CA ALA A 94 -0.02 -19.04 21.14
C ALA A 94 0.84 -19.90 20.21
N ALA A 95 1.10 -21.15 20.61
CA ALA A 95 1.79 -22.14 19.78
C ALA A 95 0.93 -22.59 18.58
N GLY A 96 1.59 -23.06 17.52
CA GLY A 96 0.95 -23.56 16.30
C GLY A 96 1.13 -22.65 15.09
N ALA A 97 0.59 -23.10 13.94
CA ALA A 97 0.62 -22.34 12.71
C ALA A 97 -0.19 -21.03 12.82
N PHE A 98 0.31 -19.97 12.21
CA PHE A 98 -0.40 -18.69 12.13
C PHE A 98 -0.43 -18.16 10.71
N ASN A 99 -1.53 -17.49 10.40
CA ASN A 99 -1.73 -16.71 9.19
C ASN A 99 -2.48 -15.42 9.59
N LYS A 100 -1.81 -14.27 9.48
CA LYS A 100 -2.27 -12.99 10.03
C LYS A 100 -2.38 -11.96 8.90
N PRO A 101 -3.60 -11.71 8.40
CA PRO A 101 -3.83 -10.66 7.43
C PRO A 101 -3.70 -9.28 8.09
N VAL A 102 -3.12 -8.35 7.35
CA VAL A 102 -2.95 -6.93 7.69
C VAL A 102 -3.51 -6.13 6.52
N THR A 103 -4.71 -5.56 6.68
CA THR A 103 -5.38 -4.85 5.59
C THR A 103 -5.09 -3.36 5.67
N VAL A 104 -4.50 -2.82 4.61
CA VAL A 104 -4.09 -1.43 4.44
C VAL A 104 -5.15 -0.70 3.63
N PHE A 105 -5.77 0.33 4.19
CA PHE A 105 -6.74 1.18 3.52
C PHE A 105 -6.09 2.49 3.08
N SER A 106 -6.41 2.96 1.88
CA SER A 106 -5.83 4.17 1.32
C SER A 106 -6.78 4.87 0.34
N ASN A 107 -6.36 6.04 -0.15
CA ASN A 107 -7.05 6.80 -1.18
C ASN A 107 -6.78 6.30 -2.63
N THR A 108 -6.12 5.15 -2.81
CA THR A 108 -5.81 4.60 -4.15
C THR A 108 -6.98 3.87 -4.78
N GLU A 109 -6.82 3.48 -6.05
CA GLU A 109 -7.75 2.57 -6.70
C GLU A 109 -7.80 1.23 -5.98
N GLY A 110 -9.00 0.64 -5.87
CA GLY A 110 -9.24 -0.54 -5.05
C GLY A 110 -9.40 -0.26 -3.56
N GLY A 111 -8.98 0.91 -3.05
CA GLY A 111 -9.23 1.40 -1.69
C GLY A 111 -8.51 0.62 -0.58
N SER A 112 -8.15 -0.64 -0.78
CA SER A 112 -7.38 -1.43 0.18
C SER A 112 -6.53 -2.53 -0.46
N ILE A 113 -5.47 -2.94 0.25
CA ILE A 113 -4.58 -4.05 -0.08
C ILE A 113 -4.40 -4.89 1.19
N THR A 114 -4.33 -6.22 1.08
CA THR A 114 -4.11 -7.10 2.24
C THR A 114 -2.71 -7.70 2.18
N LEU A 115 -1.93 -7.43 3.22
CA LEU A 115 -0.62 -8.02 3.47
C LEU A 115 -0.76 -9.24 4.39
N MET A 116 0.19 -10.16 4.35
CA MET A 116 0.11 -11.42 5.10
C MET A 116 1.39 -11.72 5.88
N LEU A 117 1.24 -12.02 7.17
CA LEU A 117 2.29 -12.65 7.98
C LEU A 117 1.95 -14.12 8.22
N SER A 118 2.89 -15.02 8.01
CA SER A 118 2.69 -16.45 8.27
C SER A 118 3.91 -17.12 8.87
N GLY A 119 3.68 -18.25 9.54
CA GLY A 119 4.72 -19.06 10.16
C GLY A 119 4.12 -20.07 11.13
N GLU A 120 4.97 -20.61 11.99
CA GLU A 120 4.62 -21.57 13.02
C GLU A 120 5.29 -21.17 14.33
N VAL A 121 4.50 -21.00 15.39
CA VAL A 121 5.01 -20.76 16.73
C VAL A 121 5.33 -22.10 17.39
N VAL A 122 6.58 -22.30 17.77
CA VAL A 122 7.08 -23.52 18.41
C VAL A 122 7.21 -23.28 19.91
N ALA A 123 6.57 -24.15 20.71
CA ALA A 123 6.68 -24.09 22.16
C ALA A 123 8.13 -24.24 22.62
N LYS A 124 8.54 -23.44 23.59
CA LYS A 124 9.82 -23.62 24.28
C LYS A 124 9.66 -24.85 25.18
N LYS A 125 10.48 -25.88 24.94
CA LYS A 125 10.55 -27.08 25.78
C LYS A 125 11.18 -26.75 27.13
#